data_AF-A0A838RPA3-F1
#
_entry.id   AF-A0A838RPA3-F1
#
_cell.length_a   1.000
_cell.length_b   1.000
_cell.length_c   1.000
_cell.angle_alpha   90.00
_cell.angle_beta   90.00
_cell.angle_gamma   90.00
#
_symmetry.space_group_name_H-M   'P 1'
#
loop_
_entity.id
_entity.type
_entity.pdbx_description
1 polymer ?
#
loop_
_entity_poly.entity_id
_entity_poly.type
_entity_poly.pdbx_seq_one_letter_code
_entity_poly.pdbx_strand_id
1 'polypeptide(L)'
;MLGCRRGCPTEAEKAALWRDFDALFDPTTGSILLDDRLRLTRAKKALLLLVLNFPEVPLENNRAARDLREVVVKRKISPGPRTPDGVQAWEVFFTVLTTCTKQGAYQLPPLTDLVRAHAAPT
;
A
#
# COMPACT_ATOMS: atom_id res chain seq x y z
N MET A 1 22.80 5.42 -1.05
CA MET A 1 22.49 6.35 0.06
C MET A 1 21.14 7.01 -0.23
N LEU A 2 20.03 6.47 0.28
CA LEU A 2 18.73 7.12 0.16
C LEU A 2 18.44 7.82 1.49
N GLY A 3 18.15 9.11 1.39
CA GLY A 3 18.35 10.08 2.45
C GLY A 3 17.33 9.98 3.58
N CYS A 4 17.86 9.84 4.79
CA CYS A 4 17.20 10.30 6.00
C CYS A 4 16.87 11.78 5.81
N ARG A 5 15.60 12.14 5.66
CA ARG A 5 15.18 13.55 5.72
C ARG A 5 15.39 14.01 7.17
N ARG A 6 16.41 14.83 7.39
CA ARG A 6 16.69 15.63 8.62
C ARG A 6 16.30 14.95 9.94
N GLY A 7 17.29 14.31 10.58
CA GLY A 7 17.29 13.99 12.01
C GLY A 7 16.32 12.86 12.39
N CYS A 8 16.85 11.75 12.90
CA CYS A 8 16.00 10.78 13.57
C CYS A 8 15.36 11.47 14.78
N PRO A 9 14.02 11.48 14.90
CA PRO A 9 13.35 12.14 16.02
C PRO A 9 13.75 11.46 17.32
N THR A 10 14.08 12.28 18.32
CA THR A 10 14.31 11.84 19.70
C THR A 10 13.03 11.26 20.30
N GLU A 11 13.14 10.44 21.33
CA GLU A 11 11.95 9.87 22.01
C GLU A 11 11.00 10.95 22.55
N ALA A 12 11.55 12.10 22.98
CA ALA A 12 10.75 13.24 23.38
C ALA A 12 9.93 13.83 22.22
N GLU A 13 10.53 13.99 21.05
CA GLU A 13 9.85 14.47 19.84
C GLU A 13 8.81 13.48 19.34
N LYS A 14 9.10 12.17 19.40
CA LYS A 14 8.13 11.13 19.04
C LYS A 14 6.91 11.19 19.96
N ALA A 15 7.12 11.31 21.26
CA ALA A 15 6.04 11.43 22.25
C ALA A 15 5.23 12.73 22.04
N ALA A 16 5.90 13.85 21.73
CA ALA A 16 5.23 15.11 21.40
C ALA A 16 4.33 14.95 20.17
N LEU A 17 4.86 14.44 19.05
CA LEU A 17 4.10 14.19 17.83
C LEU A 17 2.93 13.22 18.05
N TRP A 18 3.11 12.22 18.91
CA TRP A 18 2.03 11.33 19.31
C TRP A 18 0.88 12.06 19.99
N ARG A 19 1.16 12.99 20.90
CA ARG A 19 0.11 13.78 21.56
C ARG A 19 -0.50 14.82 20.63
N ASP A 20 0.32 15.49 19.84
CA ASP A 20 -0.12 16.52 18.90
C ASP A 20 -1.09 15.93 17.86
N PHE A 21 -0.84 14.69 17.44
CA PHE A 21 -1.78 13.95 16.60
C PHE A 21 -3.14 13.77 17.27
N ASP A 22 -3.20 13.40 18.56
CA ASP A 22 -4.50 13.30 19.25
C ASP A 22 -5.19 14.66 19.29
N ALA A 23 -4.48 15.72 19.67
CA ALA A 23 -5.03 17.07 19.73
C ALA A 23 -5.58 17.54 18.37
N LEU A 24 -4.93 17.18 17.27
CA LEU A 24 -5.35 17.56 15.91
C LEU A 24 -6.61 16.81 15.45
N PHE A 25 -6.78 15.56 15.85
CA PHE A 25 -7.85 14.67 15.37
C PHE A 25 -8.96 14.37 16.40
N ASP A 26 -8.91 15.01 17.58
CA ASP A 26 -9.95 14.96 18.62
C ASP A 26 -11.18 15.85 18.38
N PRO A 27 -11.07 17.07 17.78
CA PRO A 27 -12.20 17.99 17.70
C PRO A 27 -13.40 17.44 16.93
N THR A 28 -14.61 17.77 17.38
CA THR A 28 -15.83 17.64 16.60
C THR A 28 -16.12 18.97 15.89
N THR A 29 -16.41 18.88 14.60
CA THR A 29 -16.53 20.02 13.71
C THR A 29 -17.98 20.36 13.37
N GLY A 30 -18.92 19.47 13.74
CA GLY A 30 -20.34 19.59 13.41
C GLY A 30 -20.67 19.11 11.99
N SER A 31 -19.66 18.69 11.21
CA SER A 31 -19.85 18.07 9.90
C SER A 31 -19.70 16.57 10.04
N ILE A 32 -20.79 15.83 9.81
CA ILE A 32 -20.81 14.36 9.88
C ILE A 32 -19.69 13.74 9.04
N LEU A 33 -19.47 14.25 7.82
CA LEU A 33 -18.43 13.74 6.93
C LEU A 33 -17.03 14.00 7.46
N LEU A 34 -16.79 15.19 8.00
CA LEU A 34 -15.47 15.55 8.53
C LEU A 34 -15.21 14.79 9.84
N ASP A 35 -16.19 14.71 10.73
CA ASP A 35 -16.11 14.00 12.01
C ASP A 35 -15.85 12.49 11.78
N ASP A 36 -16.48 11.87 10.78
CA ASP A 36 -16.17 10.50 10.41
C ASP A 36 -14.74 10.34 9.86
N ARG A 37 -14.24 11.32 9.10
CA ARG A 37 -12.85 11.29 8.62
C ARG A 37 -11.84 11.48 9.75
N LEU A 38 -12.10 12.36 10.71
CA LEU A 38 -11.27 12.54 11.89
C LEU A 38 -11.23 11.23 12.71
N ARG A 39 -12.38 10.61 12.96
CA ARG A 39 -12.50 9.31 13.64
C ARG A 39 -11.71 8.21 12.94
N LEU A 40 -11.88 8.05 11.62
CA LEU A 40 -11.16 7.04 10.84
C LEU A 40 -9.64 7.28 10.81
N THR A 41 -9.23 8.55 10.79
CA THR A 41 -7.80 8.91 10.82
C THR A 41 -7.20 8.63 12.19
N ARG A 42 -7.91 8.98 13.27
CA ARG A 42 -7.52 8.67 14.65
C ARG A 42 -7.37 7.17 14.88
N ALA A 43 -8.28 6.36 14.36
CA ALA A 43 -8.20 4.90 14.44
C ALA A 43 -6.94 4.32 13.76
N LYS A 44 -6.33 5.05 12.81
CA LYS A 44 -5.12 4.64 12.08
C LYS A 44 -3.82 5.23 12.64
N LYS A 45 -3.88 5.96 13.75
CA LYS A 45 -2.74 6.69 14.34
C LYS A 45 -1.45 5.86 14.41
N ALA A 46 -1.52 4.64 14.96
CA ALA A 46 -0.35 3.77 15.12
C ALA A 46 0.34 3.45 13.78
N LEU A 47 -0.45 3.28 12.71
CA LEU A 47 0.08 3.03 11.36
C LEU A 47 0.62 4.31 10.71
N LEU A 48 -0.06 5.44 10.90
CA LEU A 48 0.34 6.72 10.32
C LEU A 48 1.63 7.30 10.96
N LEU A 49 1.86 7.02 12.23
CA LEU A 49 3.06 7.46 12.96
C LEU A 49 4.19 6.40 12.97
N LEU A 50 4.05 5.30 12.22
CA LEU A 50 5.05 4.24 12.14
C LEU A 50 6.42 4.76 11.65
N VAL A 51 6.41 5.76 10.77
CA VAL A 51 7.60 6.44 10.25
C VAL A 51 8.50 7.05 11.33
N LEU A 52 7.96 7.34 12.52
CA LEU A 52 8.74 7.82 13.66
C LEU A 52 9.71 6.75 14.19
N ASN A 53 9.37 5.47 14.00
CA ASN A 53 10.19 4.34 14.40
C ASN A 53 11.11 3.84 13.28
N PHE A 54 10.73 4.11 12.02
CA PHE A 54 11.44 3.66 10.82
C PHE A 54 11.73 4.85 9.90
N PRO A 55 12.69 5.73 10.26
CA PRO A 55 12.96 6.97 9.52
C PRO A 55 13.48 6.74 8.09
N GLU A 56 13.91 5.53 7.77
CA GLU A 56 14.27 5.09 6.42
C GLU A 56 13.06 4.89 5.50
N VAL A 57 11.88 4.70 6.08
CA VAL A 57 10.63 4.56 5.32
C VAL A 57 10.19 5.96 4.86
N PRO A 58 9.92 6.17 3.56
CA PRO A 58 9.40 7.45 3.10
C PRO A 58 8.06 7.80 3.76
N LEU A 59 7.88 9.07 4.12
CA LEU A 59 6.59 9.61 4.61
C LEU A 59 5.46 9.54 3.56
N GLU A 60 5.83 9.33 2.29
CA GLU A 60 4.93 9.26 1.15
C GLU A 60 4.62 7.82 0.75
N ASN A 61 3.49 7.66 0.04
CA ASN A 61 3.01 6.39 -0.52
C ASN A 61 3.29 6.29 -2.03
N ASN A 62 4.06 7.19 -2.63
CA ASN A 62 4.27 7.23 -4.08
C ASN A 62 4.81 5.92 -4.64
N ARG A 63 5.69 5.22 -3.91
CA ARG A 63 6.21 3.92 -4.37
C ARG A 63 5.08 2.90 -4.52
N ALA A 64 4.28 2.70 -3.48
CA ALA A 64 3.17 1.77 -3.52
C ALA A 64 2.05 2.22 -4.47
N ALA A 65 1.77 3.53 -4.58
CA ALA A 65 0.84 4.07 -5.56
C ALA A 65 1.28 3.82 -7.02
N ARG A 66 2.58 3.96 -7.31
CA ARG A 66 3.14 3.63 -8.63
C ARG A 66 3.02 2.14 -8.93
N ASP A 67 3.32 1.29 -7.96
CA ASP A 67 3.22 -0.17 -8.11
C ASP A 67 1.79 -0.62 -8.46
N LEU A 68 0.77 0.04 -7.92
CA LEU A 68 -0.64 -0.29 -8.21
C LEU A 68 -1.15 0.29 -9.53
N ARG A 69 -0.45 1.25 -10.14
CA ARG A 69 -0.95 2.01 -11.30
C ARG A 69 -1.22 1.10 -12.49
N GLU A 70 -0.35 0.13 -12.74
CA GLU A 70 -0.50 -0.81 -13.85
C GLU A 70 -1.75 -1.67 -13.68
N VAL A 71 -1.98 -2.18 -12.47
CA VAL A 71 -3.17 -2.99 -12.14
C VAL A 71 -4.45 -2.19 -12.31
N VAL A 72 -4.48 -0.93 -11.85
CA VAL A 72 -5.63 -0.03 -11.99
C VAL A 72 -5.93 0.28 -13.45
N VAL A 73 -4.90 0.56 -14.25
CA VAL A 73 -5.04 0.77 -15.70
C VAL A 73 -5.57 -0.50 -16.36
N LYS A 74 -5.00 -1.67 -16.04
CA LYS A 74 -5.46 -2.95 -16.59
C LYS A 74 -6.93 -3.21 -16.26
N ARG A 75 -7.36 -2.97 -15.02
CA ARG A 75 -8.77 -3.12 -14.61
C ARG A 75 -9.70 -2.26 -15.47
N LYS A 76 -9.28 -1.02 -15.73
CA LYS A 76 -10.07 -0.05 -16.49
C LYS A 76 -10.23 -0.48 -17.96
N ILE A 77 -9.20 -1.06 -18.56
CA ILE A 77 -9.24 -1.47 -19.98
C ILE A 77 -9.83 -2.87 -20.20
N SER A 78 -9.71 -3.80 -19.25
CA SER A 78 -10.09 -5.22 -19.42
C SER A 78 -11.35 -5.63 -18.63
N PRO A 79 -12.24 -4.69 -18.31
CA PRO A 79 -13.29 -4.77 -17.28
C PRO A 79 -13.02 -5.51 -15.96
N GLY A 80 -11.78 -5.92 -15.67
CA GLY A 80 -11.43 -6.75 -14.52
C GLY A 80 -12.09 -8.15 -14.49
N PRO A 81 -11.71 -8.97 -13.50
CA PRO A 81 -12.36 -10.26 -13.24
C PRO A 81 -13.79 -10.07 -12.68
N ARG A 82 -14.68 -11.04 -12.97
CA ARG A 82 -16.11 -11.00 -12.57
C ARG A 82 -16.51 -12.07 -11.54
N THR A 83 -15.59 -12.97 -11.21
CA THR A 83 -15.80 -14.04 -10.22
C THR A 83 -14.76 -13.93 -9.11
N PRO A 84 -15.04 -14.43 -7.90
CA PRO A 84 -14.06 -14.47 -6.81
C PRO A 84 -12.75 -15.16 -7.22
N ASP A 85 -12.85 -16.33 -7.86
CA ASP A 85 -11.66 -17.07 -8.35
C ASP A 85 -10.88 -16.27 -9.39
N GLY A 86 -11.58 -15.55 -10.27
CA GLY A 86 -10.97 -14.65 -11.23
C GLY A 86 -10.25 -13.48 -10.57
N VAL A 87 -10.79 -12.92 -9.48
CA VAL A 87 -10.14 -11.88 -8.68
C VAL A 87 -8.85 -12.42 -8.09
N GLN A 88 -8.90 -13.58 -7.45
CA GLN A 88 -7.74 -14.20 -6.82
C GLN A 88 -6.64 -14.53 -7.85
N ALA A 89 -6.99 -15.16 -8.98
CA ALA A 89 -6.03 -15.47 -10.03
C ALA A 89 -5.37 -14.20 -10.60
N TRP A 90 -6.15 -13.14 -10.76
CA TRP A 90 -5.68 -11.85 -11.27
C TRP A 90 -4.72 -11.16 -10.29
N GLU A 91 -5.02 -11.18 -8.99
CA GLU A 91 -4.16 -10.64 -7.93
C GLU A 91 -2.83 -11.41 -7.82
N VAL A 92 -2.88 -12.75 -7.85
CA VAL A 92 -1.69 -13.60 -7.83
C VAL A 92 -0.81 -13.30 -9.04
N PHE A 93 -1.40 -13.24 -10.23
CA PHE A 93 -0.67 -12.95 -11.46
C PHE A 93 0.04 -11.60 -11.38
N PHE A 94 -0.66 -10.53 -11.01
CA PHE A 94 -0.04 -9.21 -10.87
C PHE A 94 1.03 -9.14 -9.78
N THR A 95 0.87 -9.89 -8.69
CA THR A 95 1.88 -10.00 -7.63
C THR A 95 3.16 -10.63 -8.15
N VAL A 96 3.06 -11.74 -8.90
CA VAL A 96 4.20 -12.41 -9.53
C VAL A 96 4.87 -11.49 -10.55
N LEU A 97 4.09 -10.91 -11.48
CA LEU A 97 4.57 -9.96 -12.48
C LEU A 97 5.38 -8.82 -11.85
N THR A 98 4.78 -8.14 -10.87
CA THR A 98 5.37 -6.95 -10.23
C THR A 98 6.65 -7.32 -9.50
N THR A 99 6.68 -8.50 -8.86
CA THR A 99 7.86 -8.99 -8.15
C THR A 99 9.00 -9.32 -9.11
N CYS A 100 8.72 -10.07 -10.18
CA CYS A 100 9.69 -10.39 -11.24
C CYS A 100 10.30 -9.12 -11.86
N THR A 101 9.46 -8.13 -12.20
CA THR A 101 9.91 -6.83 -12.72
C THR A 101 10.82 -6.11 -11.73
N LYS A 102 10.46 -6.07 -10.44
CA LYS A 102 11.27 -5.42 -9.39
C LYS A 102 12.61 -6.10 -9.17
N GLN A 103 12.70 -7.41 -9.37
CA GLN A 103 13.93 -8.20 -9.26
C GLN A 103 14.78 -8.19 -10.54
N GLY A 104 14.33 -7.52 -11.62
CA GLY A 104 15.00 -7.55 -12.92
C GLY A 104 14.89 -8.89 -13.64
N ALA A 105 14.07 -9.81 -13.13
CA ALA A 105 13.83 -11.14 -13.70
C ALA A 105 12.63 -11.08 -14.64
N TYR A 106 12.74 -10.36 -15.76
CA TYR A 106 11.69 -10.40 -16.78
C TYR A 106 11.90 -11.65 -17.65
N GLN A 107 11.34 -12.77 -17.24
CA GLN A 107 11.18 -13.95 -18.10
C GLN A 107 9.96 -14.69 -17.57
N LEU A 108 8.79 -14.13 -17.86
CA LEU A 108 7.58 -14.90 -17.69
C LEU A 108 7.54 -15.86 -18.87
N PRO A 109 7.54 -17.18 -18.62
CA PRO A 109 7.21 -18.10 -19.69
C PRO A 109 5.83 -17.71 -20.23
N PRO A 110 5.56 -17.97 -21.52
CA PRO A 110 4.27 -17.71 -22.15
C PRO A 110 3.11 -18.10 -21.21
N LEU A 111 2.03 -17.31 -21.18
CA LEU A 111 0.87 -17.52 -20.30
C LEU A 111 0.33 -18.96 -20.35
N THR A 112 0.52 -19.64 -21.48
CA THR A 112 0.22 -21.06 -21.71
C THR A 112 0.97 -22.01 -20.77
N ASP A 113 2.20 -21.70 -20.40
CA ASP A 113 3.04 -22.58 -19.58
C ASP A 113 2.65 -22.49 -18.11
N LEU A 114 2.30 -21.28 -17.64
CA LEU A 114 1.74 -21.04 -16.30
C LEU A 114 0.39 -21.74 -16.09
N VAL A 115 -0.50 -21.66 -17.10
CA VAL A 115 -1.81 -22.33 -17.05
C VAL A 115 -1.65 -23.85 -17.08
N ARG A 116 -0.72 -24.40 -17.89
CA ARG A 116 -0.45 -25.85 -17.93
C ARG A 116 0.12 -26.38 -16.61
N ALA A 117 0.99 -25.63 -15.95
CA ALA A 117 1.55 -26.02 -14.65
C ALA A 117 0.50 -26.10 -13.54
N HIS A 118 -0.58 -25.31 -13.63
CA HIS A 118 -1.67 -25.29 -12.65
C HIS A 118 -2.88 -26.16 -13.05
N ALA A 119 -3.00 -26.52 -14.33
CA ALA A 119 -4.03 -27.42 -14.86
C ALA A 119 -3.58 -28.89 -14.93
N ALA A 120 -2.34 -29.20 -14.51
CA ALA A 120 -1.90 -30.58 -14.36
C ALA A 120 -2.69 -31.25 -13.22
N PRO A 121 -3.45 -32.32 -13.47
CA PRO A 121 -4.11 -33.06 -12.41
C PRO A 121 -3.05 -33.72 -11.51
N THR A 122 -3.19 -33.55 -10.20
CA THR A 122 -2.60 -34.46 -9.18
C THR A 122 -3.08 -35.88 -9.39
#